data_AF-A0A7J8TUG3-F1
#
_entry.id   AF-A0A7J8TUG3-F1
#
_cell.length_a   1.000
_cell.length_b   1.000
_cell.length_c   1.000
_cell.angle_alpha   90.00
_cell.angle_beta   90.00
_cell.angle_gamma   90.00
#
_symmetry.space_group_name_H-M   'P 1'
#
loop_
_entity.id
_entity.type
_entity.pdbx_description
1 polymer ?
#
loop_
_entity_poly.entity_id
_entity_poly.type
_entity_poly.pdbx_seq_one_letter_code
_entity_poly.pdbx_strand_id
1 'polypeptide(L)'
;MPRYENSRFTDLKGEVLYHFLFVSSFSEYTVVDINHVVKIDPAIPPNRACLFGCCIATGVGAACKVANVEAGSTVVIFGLGSIGLAVAKGAKLCGANRIIGVDVNPDKFEI
;
A
#
# COMPACT_ATOMS: atom_id res chain seq x y z
N MET A 1 -24.09 11.32 16.96
CA MET A 1 -22.89 12.17 16.80
C MET A 1 -22.01 11.55 15.73
N PRO A 2 -21.71 12.23 14.62
CA PRO A 2 -20.75 11.74 13.63
C PRO A 2 -19.38 11.62 14.33
N ARG A 3 -18.79 10.42 14.37
CA ARG A 3 -17.52 10.19 15.09
C ARG A 3 -16.31 10.89 14.43
N TYR A 4 -16.54 11.43 13.22
CA TYR A 4 -15.53 11.83 12.24
C TYR A 4 -15.29 13.35 12.14
N GLU A 5 -16.08 14.17 12.84
CA GLU A 5 -16.02 15.64 12.67
C GLU A 5 -14.91 16.32 13.47
N ASN A 6 -14.37 15.66 14.49
CA ASN A 6 -13.34 16.21 15.36
C ASN A 6 -12.02 15.48 15.20
N SER A 7 -10.91 16.21 15.19
CA SER A 7 -9.57 15.62 15.28
C SER A 7 -9.32 14.96 16.65
N ARG A 8 -8.28 14.12 16.71
CA ARG A 8 -7.74 13.53 17.95
C ARG A 8 -6.32 14.00 18.22
N PHE A 9 -5.81 14.90 17.39
CA PHE A 9 -4.46 15.44 17.50
C PHE A 9 -4.52 16.95 17.73
N THR A 10 -3.67 17.40 18.63
CA THR A 10 -3.34 18.81 18.85
C THR A 10 -1.83 18.94 18.88
N ASP A 11 -1.31 20.11 18.51
CA ASP A 11 0.09 20.43 18.68
C ASP A 11 0.40 20.85 20.14
N LEU A 12 1.65 21.25 20.40
CA LEU A 12 2.10 21.71 21.72
C LEU A 12 1.44 23.03 22.18
N LYS A 13 0.83 23.78 21.27
CA LYS A 13 0.12 25.03 21.55
C LYS A 13 -1.39 24.81 21.73
N GLY A 14 -1.87 23.59 21.51
CA GLY A 14 -3.28 23.24 21.56
C GLY A 14 -4.01 23.42 20.23
N GLU A 15 -3.30 23.75 19.15
CA GLU A 15 -3.90 23.90 17.82
C GLU A 15 -4.22 22.54 17.22
N VAL A 16 -5.35 22.46 16.51
CA VAL A 16 -5.82 21.21 15.92
C VAL A 16 -4.90 20.77 14.78
N LEU A 17 -4.40 19.54 14.87
CA LEU A 17 -3.71 18.87 13.77
C LEU A 17 -4.69 17.97 13.04
N TYR A 18 -4.72 18.03 11.71
CA TYR A 18 -5.63 17.21 10.92
C TYR A 18 -5.15 15.77 10.79
N HIS A 19 -6.12 14.86 10.73
CA HIS A 19 -5.86 13.47 10.35
C HIS A 19 -5.55 13.35 8.86
N PHE A 20 -4.79 12.33 8.48
CA PHE A 20 -4.52 12.00 7.08
C PHE A 20 -4.93 10.57 6.76
N LEU A 21 -5.72 10.42 5.69
CA LEU A 21 -6.23 9.15 5.17
C LEU A 21 -6.82 8.22 6.25
N PHE A 22 -7.42 8.77 7.30
CA PHE A 22 -8.06 8.04 8.40
C PHE A 22 -7.13 7.09 9.19
N VAL A 23 -5.81 7.22 9.03
CA VAL A 23 -4.81 6.38 9.71
C VAL A 23 -3.82 7.21 10.52
N SER A 24 -3.25 8.27 9.93
CA SER A 24 -2.29 9.18 10.60
C SER A 24 -1.14 8.43 11.30
N SER A 25 -0.42 7.57 10.57
CA SER A 25 0.57 6.62 11.15
C SER A 25 1.92 7.23 11.54
N PHE A 26 2.16 8.52 11.29
CA PHE A 26 3.41 9.20 11.68
C PHE A 26 3.29 9.79 13.08
N SER A 27 2.92 8.94 14.03
CA SER A 27 2.80 9.23 15.45
C SER A 27 2.98 7.93 16.23
N GLU A 28 3.54 7.98 17.44
CA GLU A 28 3.68 6.80 18.31
C GLU A 28 2.31 6.22 18.69
N TYR A 29 1.28 7.05 18.72
CA TYR A 29 -0.11 6.66 18.95
C TYR A 29 -1.04 7.32 17.94
N THR A 30 -2.05 6.59 17.47
CA THR A 30 -3.11 7.12 16.61
C THR A 30 -4.46 6.57 17.04
N VAL A 31 -5.52 7.30 16.72
CA VAL A 31 -6.90 6.88 16.96
C VAL A 31 -7.56 6.67 15.60
N VAL A 32 -7.99 5.44 15.34
CA VAL A 32 -8.65 5.05 14.09
C VAL A 32 -10.07 4.59 14.36
N ASP A 33 -10.96 4.82 13.40
CA ASP A 33 -12.29 4.21 13.42
C ASP A 33 -12.17 2.71 13.15
N ILE A 34 -13.07 1.91 13.74
CA ILE A 34 -13.05 0.45 13.60
C ILE A 34 -13.15 -0.02 12.15
N ASN A 35 -13.73 0.79 11.25
CA ASN A 35 -13.80 0.48 9.82
C ASN A 35 -12.46 0.62 9.08
N HIS A 36 -11.45 1.24 9.69
CA HIS A 36 -10.12 1.48 9.11
C HIS A 36 -9.02 0.66 9.76
N VAL A 37 -9.36 -0.37 10.53
CA VAL A 37 -8.39 -1.27 11.17
C VAL A 37 -8.77 -2.73 10.93
N VAL A 38 -7.78 -3.55 10.61
CA VAL A 38 -7.98 -5.00 10.47
C VAL A 38 -7.02 -5.72 11.40
N LYS A 39 -7.55 -6.70 12.15
CA LYS A 39 -6.73 -7.59 12.97
C LYS A 39 -6.01 -8.57 12.05
N ILE A 40 -4.69 -8.70 12.21
CA ILE A 40 -3.86 -9.66 11.48
C ILE A 40 -3.32 -10.74 12.41
N ASP A 41 -2.71 -11.78 11.82
CA ASP A 41 -2.04 -12.84 12.56
C ASP A 41 -0.86 -12.28 13.38
N PRO A 42 -0.82 -12.49 14.72
CA PRO A 42 0.25 -11.99 15.57
C PRO A 42 1.63 -12.60 15.26
N ALA A 43 1.71 -13.72 14.52
CA ALA A 43 2.97 -14.29 14.08
C ALA A 43 3.68 -13.47 12.99
N ILE A 44 2.97 -12.57 12.30
CA ILE A 44 3.54 -11.73 11.26
C ILE A 44 4.19 -10.50 11.90
N PRO A 45 5.50 -10.26 11.70
CA PRO A 45 6.17 -9.15 12.36
C PRO A 45 5.67 -7.79 11.79
N PRO A 46 5.36 -6.80 12.65
CA PRO A 46 4.78 -5.52 12.22
C PRO A 46 5.60 -4.76 11.17
N ASN A 47 6.94 -4.84 11.24
CA ASN A 47 7.85 -4.18 10.29
C ASN A 47 7.76 -4.72 8.85
N ARG A 48 7.15 -5.89 8.64
CA ARG A 48 6.81 -6.42 7.31
C ARG A 48 5.33 -6.25 7.00
N ALA A 49 4.48 -6.46 8.02
CA ALA A 49 3.04 -6.35 7.88
C ALA A 49 2.59 -4.95 7.40
N CYS A 50 3.31 -3.90 7.80
CA CYS A 50 2.99 -2.52 7.44
C CYS A 50 2.90 -2.29 5.91
N LEU A 51 3.64 -3.04 5.10
CA LEU A 51 3.64 -2.93 3.64
C LEU A 51 2.29 -3.35 3.01
N PHE A 52 1.50 -4.17 3.70
CA PHE A 52 0.16 -4.57 3.26
C PHE A 52 -0.87 -3.46 3.45
N GLY A 53 -0.63 -2.48 4.33
CA GLY A 53 -1.56 -1.38 4.59
C GLY A 53 -1.74 -0.41 3.41
N CYS A 54 -0.83 -0.47 2.42
CA CYS A 54 -0.95 0.31 1.19
C CYS A 54 -0.27 -0.43 0.02
N CYS A 55 1.06 -0.34 -0.07
CA CYS A 55 1.79 -0.61 -1.32
C CYS A 55 1.60 -2.02 -1.89
N ILE A 56 1.72 -3.07 -1.06
CA ILE A 56 1.62 -4.46 -1.54
C ILE A 56 0.19 -4.77 -1.98
N ALA A 57 -0.81 -4.42 -1.16
CA ALA A 57 -2.21 -4.67 -1.49
C ALA A 57 -2.64 -3.92 -2.75
N THR A 58 -2.22 -2.66 -2.90
CA THR A 58 -2.47 -1.86 -4.11
C THR A 58 -1.85 -2.51 -5.35
N GLY A 59 -0.56 -2.86 -5.30
CA GLY A 59 0.12 -3.41 -6.48
C GLY A 59 -0.38 -4.80 -6.88
N VAL A 60 -0.49 -5.72 -5.93
CA VAL A 60 -0.99 -7.08 -6.19
C VAL A 60 -2.45 -7.04 -6.63
N GLY A 61 -3.28 -6.23 -5.97
CA GLY A 61 -4.68 -6.01 -6.35
C GLY A 61 -4.82 -5.38 -7.74
N ALA A 62 -3.95 -4.44 -8.11
CA ALA A 62 -3.97 -3.84 -9.44
C ALA A 62 -3.73 -4.91 -10.52
N ALA A 63 -2.77 -5.81 -10.34
CA ALA A 63 -2.51 -6.88 -11.31
C ALA A 63 -3.62 -7.95 -11.31
N CYS A 64 -3.93 -8.50 -10.14
CA CYS A 64 -4.75 -9.71 -10.06
C CYS A 64 -6.26 -9.46 -9.95
N LYS A 65 -6.69 -8.27 -9.52
CA LYS A 65 -8.12 -7.94 -9.35
C LYS A 65 -8.62 -6.91 -10.34
N VAL A 66 -7.86 -5.83 -10.55
CA VAL A 66 -8.29 -4.71 -11.40
C VAL A 66 -7.99 -4.99 -12.87
N ALA A 67 -6.73 -5.26 -13.19
CA ALA A 67 -6.32 -5.62 -14.55
C ALA A 67 -6.67 -7.07 -14.89
N ASN A 68 -6.91 -7.91 -13.87
CA ASN A 68 -7.25 -9.33 -13.99
C ASN A 68 -6.31 -10.05 -14.97
N VAL A 69 -5.00 -9.92 -14.72
CA VAL A 69 -3.95 -10.51 -15.57
C VAL A 69 -4.20 -12.01 -15.75
N GLU A 70 -4.25 -12.45 -17.00
CA GLU A 70 -4.44 -13.86 -17.35
C GLU A 70 -3.10 -14.56 -17.51
N ALA A 71 -3.08 -15.87 -17.27
CA ALA A 71 -1.90 -16.69 -17.50
C ALA A 71 -1.45 -16.60 -18.98
N GLY A 72 -0.14 -16.47 -19.20
CA GLY A 72 0.43 -16.29 -20.54
C GLY A 72 0.55 -14.83 -21.00
N SER A 73 -0.06 -13.87 -20.28
CA SER A 73 -0.04 -12.45 -20.66
C SER A 73 1.37 -11.85 -20.68
N THR A 74 1.53 -10.79 -21.46
CA THR A 74 2.67 -9.84 -21.33
C THR A 74 2.18 -8.59 -20.61
N VAL A 75 2.85 -8.20 -19.53
CA VAL A 75 2.50 -7.04 -18.70
C VAL A 75 3.61 -6.01 -18.80
N VAL A 76 3.24 -4.74 -19.00
CA VAL A 76 4.17 -3.60 -18.95
C VAL A 76 3.84 -2.75 -17.73
N ILE A 77 4.85 -2.40 -16.93
CA ILE A 77 4.71 -1.66 -15.68
C ILE A 77 5.51 -0.36 -15.80
N PHE A 78 4.80 0.77 -15.74
CA PHE A 78 5.42 2.10 -15.72
C PHE A 78 5.63 2.56 -14.28
N GLY A 79 6.90 2.69 -13.89
CA GLY A 79 7.37 3.02 -12.55
C GLY A 79 7.74 1.77 -11.74
N LEU A 80 9.01 1.69 -11.32
CA LEU A 80 9.60 0.59 -10.55
C LEU A 80 9.86 0.98 -9.09
N GLY A 81 8.92 1.73 -8.50
CA GLY A 81 8.87 1.96 -7.05
C GLY A 81 8.25 0.77 -6.30
N SER A 82 8.01 0.94 -4.99
CA SER A 82 7.44 -0.11 -4.13
C SER A 82 6.13 -0.72 -4.66
N ILE A 83 5.22 0.12 -5.19
CA ILE A 83 3.96 -0.34 -5.79
C ILE A 83 4.22 -1.08 -7.11
N GLY A 84 5.09 -0.56 -7.98
CA GLY A 84 5.40 -1.20 -9.27
C GLY A 84 6.00 -2.59 -9.11
N LEU A 85 6.89 -2.76 -8.12
CA LEU A 85 7.44 -4.08 -7.76
C LEU A 85 6.35 -5.03 -7.22
N ALA A 86 5.40 -4.52 -6.44
CA ALA A 86 4.24 -5.30 -6.00
C ALA A 86 3.32 -5.69 -7.18
N VAL A 87 3.14 -4.82 -8.18
CA VAL A 87 2.44 -5.15 -9.44
C VAL A 87 3.17 -6.26 -10.17
N ALA A 88 4.50 -6.18 -10.30
CA ALA A 88 5.30 -7.24 -10.94
C ALA A 88 5.13 -8.59 -10.23
N LYS A 89 5.14 -8.58 -8.88
CA LYS A 89 4.89 -9.79 -8.10
C LYS A 89 3.47 -10.32 -8.30
N GLY A 90 2.46 -9.45 -8.31
CA GLY A 90 1.07 -9.80 -8.61
C GLY A 90 0.91 -10.40 -10.01
N ALA A 91 1.46 -9.75 -11.04
CA ALA A 91 1.42 -10.25 -12.41
C ALA A 91 2.06 -11.64 -12.54
N LYS A 92 3.18 -11.88 -11.86
CA LYS A 92 3.82 -13.20 -11.80
C LYS A 92 2.94 -14.24 -11.09
N LEU A 93 2.29 -13.88 -9.98
CA LEU A 93 1.35 -14.77 -9.28
C LEU A 93 0.15 -15.13 -10.17
N CYS A 94 -0.30 -14.19 -10.99
CA CYS A 94 -1.38 -14.38 -11.95
C CYS A 94 -0.94 -15.10 -13.26
N GLY A 95 0.33 -15.51 -13.36
CA GLY A 95 0.82 -16.35 -14.45
C GLY A 95 1.27 -15.62 -15.72
N ALA A 96 1.56 -14.31 -15.64
CA ALA A 96 2.15 -13.59 -16.76
C ALA A 96 3.45 -14.23 -17.24
N ASN A 97 3.60 -14.41 -18.55
CA ASN A 97 4.77 -15.03 -19.16
C ASN A 97 5.93 -14.04 -19.33
N ARG A 98 5.60 -12.75 -19.51
CA ARG A 98 6.59 -11.68 -19.65
C ARG A 98 6.14 -10.45 -18.89
N ILE A 99 7.06 -9.85 -18.12
CA ILE A 99 6.83 -8.63 -17.36
C ILE A 99 7.93 -7.65 -17.75
N ILE A 100 7.56 -6.47 -18.24
CA ILE A 100 8.47 -5.44 -18.74
C ILE A 100 8.36 -4.24 -17.80
N GLY A 101 9.43 -3.95 -17.07
CA GLY A 101 9.54 -2.75 -16.24
C GLY A 101 10.01 -1.55 -17.05
N VAL A 102 9.39 -0.39 -16.84
CA VAL A 102 9.79 0.89 -17.44
C VAL A 102 9.96 1.90 -16.32
N ASP A 103 11.17 2.39 -16.11
CA ASP A 103 11.43 3.53 -15.21
C ASP A 103 12.47 4.45 -15.87
N VAL A 104 12.42 5.73 -15.52
CA VAL A 104 13.40 6.71 -16.02
C VAL A 104 14.72 6.62 -15.27
N ASN A 105 14.71 6.06 -14.05
CA ASN A 105 15.90 5.85 -13.26
C ASN A 105 16.48 4.43 -13.51
N PRO A 106 17.63 4.31 -14.20
CA PRO A 106 18.24 3.01 -14.49
C PRO A 106 18.71 2.26 -13.23
N ASP A 107 18.95 2.95 -12.12
CA ASP A 107 19.36 2.32 -10.85
C ASP A 107 18.30 1.36 -10.29
N LYS A 108 17.06 1.43 -10.80
CA LYS A 108 15.95 0.56 -10.40
C LYS A 108 15.83 -0.71 -11.24
N PHE A 109 16.73 -0.96 -12.20
CA PHE A 109 16.64 -2.13 -13.08
C PHE A 109 17.30 -3.37 -12.46
N GLU A 110 18.34 -3.19 -11.66
CA GLU A 110 18.95 -4.25 -10.86
C GLU A 110 18.24 -4.36 -9.50
N ILE A 111 17.01 -4.85 -9.53
CA ILE A 111 16.21 -5.16 -8.32
C ILE A 111 15.89 -6.65 -8.27
#